data_AF-A0AAU9XG06-F1
#
_entry.id   AF-A0AAU9XG06-F1
#
_cell.length_a   1.000
_cell.length_b   1.000
_cell.length_c   1.000
_cell.angle_alpha   90.00
_cell.angle_beta   90.00
_cell.angle_gamma   90.00
#
_symmetry.space_group_name_H-M   'P 1'
#
loop_
_entity.id
_entity.type
_entity.pdbx_description
1 polymer ?
#
loop_
_entity_poly.entity_id
_entity_poly.type
_entity_poly.pdbx_seq_one_letter_code
_entity_poly.pdbx_strand_id
1 'polypeptide(L)'
;MAACTEKKSTDEELRVVLSWFSCWTEHQKYEFMDILANKVTPNKLSSLNDALESLSLASPDVFHCQLRMFNKWFLQWTDQQRNLFVNRLEEIDYQSVQYFYEKVSQTAQQE
;
A
#
# COMPACT_ATOMS: atom_id res chain seq x y z
N MET A 1 9.66 -9.43 -34.49
CA MET A 1 8.49 -9.75 -33.67
C MET A 1 8.58 -8.92 -32.41
N ALA A 2 7.85 -7.80 -32.36
CA ALA A 2 7.82 -6.93 -31.19
C ALA A 2 7.08 -7.68 -30.08
N ALA A 3 7.83 -8.08 -29.04
CA ALA A 3 7.21 -8.48 -27.79
C ALA A 3 6.61 -7.20 -27.19
N CYS A 4 5.30 -7.02 -27.36
CA CYS A 4 4.55 -6.08 -26.54
C CYS A 4 4.72 -6.54 -25.10
N THR A 5 5.66 -5.93 -24.39
CA THR A 5 5.62 -5.88 -22.94
C THR A 5 4.36 -5.09 -22.60
N GLU A 6 3.25 -5.79 -22.38
CA GLU A 6 2.03 -5.21 -21.82
C GLU A 6 2.40 -4.55 -20.50
N LYS A 7 2.66 -3.24 -20.57
CA LYS A 7 2.70 -2.39 -19.40
C LYS A 7 1.28 -2.41 -18.86
N LYS A 8 1.02 -3.20 -17.82
CA LYS A 8 -0.26 -3.13 -17.10
C LYS A 8 -0.54 -1.65 -16.81
N SER A 9 -1.73 -1.18 -17.17
CA SER A 9 -2.11 0.20 -16.86
C SER A 9 -2.14 0.35 -15.34
N THR A 10 -1.75 1.52 -14.83
CA THR A 10 -1.86 1.80 -13.39
C THR A 10 -3.28 1.56 -12.88
N ASP A 11 -4.31 1.74 -13.70
CA ASP A 11 -5.69 1.39 -13.37
C ASP A 11 -5.90 -0.11 -13.05
N GLU A 12 -5.18 -0.99 -13.74
CA GLU A 12 -5.22 -2.43 -13.46
C GLU A 12 -4.48 -2.76 -12.17
N GLU A 13 -3.33 -2.13 -11.93
CA GLU A 13 -2.59 -2.27 -10.67
C GLU A 13 -3.46 -1.85 -9.48
N LEU A 14 -4.14 -0.70 -9.60
CA LEU A 14 -5.11 -0.22 -8.61
C LEU A 14 -6.21 -1.26 -8.34
N ARG A 15 -6.88 -1.75 -9.39
CA ARG A 15 -7.95 -2.77 -9.24
C ARG A 15 -7.45 -4.04 -8.57
N VAL A 16 -6.25 -4.49 -8.90
CA VAL A 16 -5.67 -5.70 -8.32
C VAL A 16 -5.43 -5.51 -6.83
N VAL A 17 -4.83 -4.39 -6.41
CA VAL A 17 -4.58 -4.13 -5.00
C VAL A 17 -5.89 -3.96 -4.22
N LEU A 18 -6.89 -3.28 -4.78
CA LEU A 18 -8.22 -3.14 -4.15
C LEU A 18 -8.91 -4.49 -3.97
N SER A 19 -8.76 -5.40 -4.94
CA SER A 19 -9.27 -6.77 -4.82
C SER A 19 -8.55 -7.54 -3.71
N TRP A 20 -7.23 -7.39 -3.55
CA TRP A 20 -6.51 -8.00 -2.43
C TRP A 20 -6.99 -7.47 -1.09
N PHE A 21 -7.11 -6.15 -0.98
CA PHE A 21 -7.59 -5.48 0.23
C PHE A 21 -8.97 -5.97 0.67
N SER A 22 -9.87 -6.23 -0.29
CA SER A 22 -11.20 -6.78 -0.02
C SER A 22 -11.15 -8.23 0.52
N CYS A 23 -10.10 -8.98 0.21
CA CYS A 23 -9.90 -10.36 0.66
C CYS A 23 -9.07 -10.47 1.95
N TRP A 24 -8.47 -9.37 2.42
CA TRP A 24 -7.65 -9.36 3.62
C TRP A 24 -8.50 -9.42 4.89
N THR A 25 -7.93 -10.06 5.91
CA THR A 25 -8.45 -10.00 7.28
C THR A 25 -8.35 -8.59 7.84
N GLU A 26 -9.15 -8.27 8.85
CA GLU A 26 -9.08 -6.96 9.52
C GLU A 26 -7.64 -6.64 9.98
N HIS A 27 -6.94 -7.61 10.57
CA HIS A 27 -5.55 -7.42 11.01
C HIS A 27 -4.62 -7.01 9.86
N GLN A 28 -4.69 -7.72 8.73
CA GLN A 28 -3.90 -7.43 7.53
C GLN A 28 -4.24 -6.06 6.93
N LYS A 29 -5.50 -5.62 7.00
CA LYS A 29 -5.90 -4.28 6.55
C LYS A 29 -5.27 -3.19 7.41
N TYR A 30 -5.33 -3.30 8.75
CA TYR A 30 -4.69 -2.34 9.65
C TYR A 30 -3.17 -2.33 9.48
N GLU A 31 -2.54 -3.50 9.33
CA GLU A 31 -1.09 -3.59 9.05
C GLU A 31 -0.74 -2.88 7.74
N PHE A 32 -1.52 -3.08 6.69
CA PHE A 32 -1.35 -2.38 5.42
C PHE A 32 -1.50 -0.86 5.57
N MET A 33 -2.46 -0.39 6.37
CA MET A 33 -2.67 1.04 6.63
C MET A 33 -1.49 1.66 7.37
N ASP A 34 -0.90 0.96 8.34
CA ASP A 34 0.35 1.40 8.98
C ASP A 34 1.50 1.49 7.96
N ILE A 35 1.64 0.51 7.07
CA ILE A 35 2.64 0.55 5.98
C ILE A 35 2.40 1.76 5.06
N LEU A 36 1.15 2.03 4.69
CA LEU A 36 0.77 3.14 3.83
C LEU A 36 1.01 4.50 4.49
N ALA A 37 0.62 4.67 5.76
CA ALA A 37 0.81 5.91 6.52
C ALA A 37 2.27 6.31 6.61
N ASN A 38 3.14 5.33 6.84
CA ASN A 38 4.57 5.61 6.87
C ASN A 38 5.17 5.90 5.49
N LYS A 39 4.57 5.39 4.40
CA LYS A 39 5.03 5.69 3.03
C LYS A 39 4.70 7.09 2.57
N VAL A 40 3.58 7.64 3.02
CA VAL A 40 3.18 9.02 2.68
C VAL A 40 3.87 10.05 3.58
N THR A 41 4.50 9.61 4.66
CA THR A 41 5.25 10.48 5.57
C THR A 41 6.72 10.55 5.17
N PRO A 42 7.28 11.74 4.89
CA PRO A 42 8.61 11.89 4.27
C PRO A 42 9.79 11.41 5.14
N ASN A 43 9.63 11.27 6.47
CA ASN A 43 10.76 11.02 7.38
C ASN A 43 11.08 9.53 7.67
N LYS A 44 10.36 8.54 7.12
CA LYS A 44 10.54 7.11 7.50
C LYS A 44 10.58 6.09 6.34
N LEU A 45 10.76 6.56 5.11
CA LEU A 45 10.63 5.72 3.91
C LEU A 45 11.69 4.59 3.78
N SER A 46 12.91 4.80 4.28
CA SER A 46 14.02 3.84 4.13
C SER A 46 13.89 2.64 5.07
N SER A 47 13.60 2.84 6.36
CA SER A 47 13.58 1.75 7.34
C SER A 47 12.44 0.75 7.16
N LEU A 48 11.32 1.15 6.56
CA LEU A 48 10.17 0.25 6.37
C LEU A 48 10.27 -0.63 5.14
N ASN A 49 10.93 -0.15 4.08
CA ASN A 49 11.24 -1.00 2.95
C ASN A 49 12.18 -2.14 3.40
N ASP A 50 13.17 -1.82 4.24
CA ASP A 50 14.09 -2.80 4.82
C ASP A 50 13.39 -3.71 5.86
N ALA A 51 12.50 -3.17 6.69
CA ALA A 51 11.75 -3.98 7.66
C ALA A 51 10.78 -4.94 6.98
N LEU A 52 10.14 -4.54 5.87
CA LEU A 52 9.23 -5.40 5.12
C LEU A 52 9.98 -6.52 4.39
N GLU A 53 11.14 -6.21 3.79
CA GLU A 53 12.03 -7.22 3.23
C GLU A 53 12.54 -8.17 4.33
N SER A 54 12.82 -7.67 5.54
CA SER A 54 13.25 -8.49 6.67
C SER A 54 12.14 -9.38 7.25
N LEU A 55 10.89 -8.89 7.34
CA LEU A 55 9.73 -9.64 7.81
C LEU A 55 9.37 -10.79 6.84
N SER A 56 9.62 -10.58 5.54
CA SER A 56 9.38 -11.56 4.48
C SER A 56 10.32 -12.79 4.50
N LEU A 57 11.42 -12.74 5.26
CA LEU A 57 12.28 -13.91 5.49
C LEU A 57 11.67 -14.91 6.49
N ALA A 58 10.66 -14.48 7.28
CA ALA A 58 10.10 -15.29 8.35
C ALA A 58 8.88 -16.13 7.94
N SER A 59 8.14 -15.76 6.87
CA SER A 59 6.99 -16.57 6.40
C SER A 59 6.64 -16.34 4.92
N PRO A 60 6.43 -17.41 4.11
CA PRO A 60 6.01 -17.31 2.72
C PRO A 60 4.49 -17.12 2.62
N ASP A 61 3.95 -16.09 3.28
CA ASP A 61 2.52 -15.80 3.23
C ASP A 61 2.15 -15.00 1.97
N VAL A 62 0.97 -15.29 1.41
CA VAL A 62 0.43 -14.65 0.20
C VAL A 62 0.33 -13.13 0.39
N PHE A 63 -0.03 -12.70 1.60
CA PHE A 63 -0.12 -11.29 1.97
C PHE A 63 1.21 -10.54 1.74
N HIS A 64 2.33 -11.09 2.22
CA HIS A 64 3.65 -10.46 2.02
C HIS A 64 4.05 -10.38 0.54
N CYS A 65 3.72 -11.42 -0.25
CA CYS A 65 3.92 -11.37 -1.69
C CYS A 65 3.11 -10.25 -2.37
N GLN A 66 1.86 -10.06 -1.95
CA GLN A 66 0.99 -8.97 -2.43
C GLN A 66 1.54 -7.60 -2.04
N LEU A 67 2.01 -7.42 -0.80
CA LEU A 67 2.64 -6.19 -0.33
C LEU A 67 3.88 -5.83 -1.16
N ARG A 68 4.76 -6.80 -1.45
CA ARG A 68 5.95 -6.56 -2.29
C ARG A 68 5.56 -6.07 -3.69
N MET A 69 4.49 -6.62 -4.27
CA MET A 69 4.01 -6.17 -5.56
C MET A 69 3.43 -4.76 -5.48
N PHE A 70 2.59 -4.49 -4.48
CA PHE A 70 2.06 -3.16 -4.19
C PHE A 70 3.19 -2.12 -4.05
N ASN A 71 4.26 -2.42 -3.31
CA ASN A 71 5.41 -1.52 -3.15
C ASN A 71 6.02 -1.08 -4.48
N LYS A 72 6.24 -2.05 -5.38
CA LYS A 72 6.82 -1.77 -6.69
C LYS A 72 5.90 -0.85 -7.52
N TRP A 73 4.60 -1.08 -7.47
CA TRP A 73 3.61 -0.26 -8.16
C TRP A 73 3.48 1.14 -7.55
N PHE A 74 3.34 1.24 -6.22
CA PHE A 74 3.16 2.49 -5.50
C PHE A 74 4.30 3.50 -5.73
N LEU A 75 5.54 3.03 -5.88
CA LEU A 75 6.69 3.86 -6.22
C LEU A 75 6.62 4.47 -7.63
N GLN A 76 5.91 3.80 -8.55
CA GLN A 76 5.71 4.26 -9.93
C GLN A 76 4.44 5.12 -10.09
N TRP A 77 3.54 5.10 -9.10
CA TRP A 77 2.29 5.86 -9.14
C TRP A 77 2.53 7.36 -8.92
N THR A 78 1.79 8.17 -9.66
CA THR A 78 1.71 9.62 -9.42
C THR A 78 0.87 9.92 -8.18
N ASP A 79 1.01 11.12 -7.62
CA ASP A 79 0.23 11.50 -6.44
C ASP A 79 -1.29 11.50 -6.72
N GLN A 80 -1.71 11.81 -7.95
CA GLN A 80 -3.11 11.68 -8.35
C GLN A 80 -3.60 10.23 -8.28
N GLN A 81 -2.78 9.26 -8.71
CA GLN A 81 -3.11 7.84 -8.67
C GLN A 81 -3.12 7.31 -7.22
N ARG A 82 -2.19 7.77 -6.38
CA ARG A 82 -2.18 7.45 -4.95
C ARG A 82 -3.42 8.00 -4.24
N ASN A 83 -3.82 9.23 -4.54
CA ASN A 83 -5.04 9.82 -3.98
C ASN A 83 -6.29 9.06 -4.43
N LEU A 84 -6.37 8.71 -5.72
CA LEU A 84 -7.46 7.88 -6.23
C LEU A 84 -7.52 6.51 -5.53
N PHE A 85 -6.37 5.89 -5.27
CA PHE A 85 -6.27 4.63 -4.55
C PHE A 85 -6.85 4.73 -3.13
N VAL A 86 -6.44 5.75 -2.37
CA VAL A 86 -6.93 5.96 -0.99
C VAL A 86 -8.44 6.21 -0.97
N ASN A 87 -8.96 7.02 -1.90
CA ASN A 87 -10.40 7.23 -2.01
C ASN A 87 -11.17 5.92 -2.28
N ARG A 88 -10.61 5.02 -3.12
CA ARG A 88 -11.23 3.71 -3.38
C ARG A 88 -11.12 2.75 -2.20
N LEU A 89 -10.07 2.85 -1.38
CA LEU A 89 -9.99 2.09 -0.13
C LEU A 89 -11.05 2.56 0.87
N GLU A 90 -11.31 3.87 0.92
CA GLU A 90 -12.32 4.44 1.81
C GLU A 90 -13.73 3.96 1.47
N GLU A 91 -14.03 3.82 0.17
CA GLU A 91 -15.28 3.21 -0.31
C GLU A 91 -15.45 1.74 0.12
N ILE A 92 -14.35 0.99 0.31
CA ILE A 92 -14.37 -0.43 0.70
C ILE A 92 -14.42 -0.58 2.22
N ASP A 93 -13.59 0.17 2.95
CA ASP A 93 -13.43 0.06 4.39
C ASP A 93 -13.05 1.42 5.00
N TYR A 94 -14.09 2.19 5.30
CA TYR A 94 -13.96 3.51 5.91
C TYR A 94 -13.18 3.50 7.22
N GLN A 95 -13.39 2.49 8.08
CA GLN A 95 -12.76 2.43 9.41
C GLN A 95 -11.24 2.27 9.31
N SER A 96 -10.79 1.37 8.43
CA SER A 96 -9.36 1.17 8.17
C SER A 96 -8.69 2.44 7.63
N VAL A 97 -9.38 3.18 6.74
CA VAL A 97 -8.84 4.42 6.16
C VAL A 97 -8.87 5.58 7.16
N GLN A 98 -9.88 5.66 8.03
CA GLN A 98 -9.91 6.64 9.12
C GLN A 98 -8.69 6.45 10.04
N TYR A 99 -8.35 5.21 10.40
CA TYR A 99 -7.15 4.89 11.16
C TYR A 99 -5.86 5.36 10.45
N PHE A 100 -5.77 5.18 9.14
CA PHE A 100 -4.67 5.72 8.33
C PHE A 100 -4.56 7.24 8.45
N TYR A 101 -5.67 7.98 8.31
CA TYR A 101 -5.66 9.44 8.43
C TYR A 101 -5.27 9.91 9.85
N GLU A 102 -5.77 9.24 10.88
CA GLU A 102 -5.38 9.51 12.27
C GLU A 102 -3.87 9.32 12.45
N LYS A 103 -3.28 8.23 11.93
CA LYS A 103 -1.83 7.99 12.00
C LYS A 103 -1.01 9.04 11.26
N VAL A 104 -1.42 9.41 10.05
CA VAL A 104 -0.73 10.44 9.26
C VAL A 104 -0.79 11.79 9.99
N SER A 105 -1.95 12.15 10.55
CA SER A 105 -2.12 13.40 11.30
C SER A 105 -1.26 13.45 12.57
N GLN A 106 -1.19 12.35 13.33
CA GLN A 106 -0.34 12.24 14.52
C GLN A 106 1.14 12.39 14.18
N THR A 107 1.56 11.89 13.02
CA THR A 107 2.97 11.94 12.60
C THR A 107 3.34 13.33 12.07
N ALA A 108 2.40 14.08 11.49
CA ALA A 108 2.59 15.47 11.07
C ALA A 108 2.64 16.47 12.23
N GLN A 109 2.12 16.12 13.42
CA GLN A 109 2.13 16.99 14.61
C GLN A 109 3.39 16.83 15.48
N GLN A 110 4.30 15.91 15.15
CA GLN A 110 5.55 15.68 15.88
C GLN A 110 6.78 16.36 15.24
N GLU A 111 6.57 17.26 14.28
CA GLU A 111 7.62 18.13 13.71
C GLU A 111 7.82 19.42 14.52
#